data_AF-A0A250X3E8-F1
#
_entry.id   AF-A0A250X3E8-F1
#
_cell.length_a   1.000
_cell.length_b   1.000
_cell.length_c   1.000
_cell.angle_alpha   90.00
_cell.angle_beta   90.00
_cell.angle_gamma   90.00
#
_symmetry.space_group_name_H-M   'P 1'
#
loop_
_entity.id
_entity.type
_entity.pdbx_description
1 polymer ?
#
loop_
_entity_poly.entity_id
_entity_poly.type
_entity_poly.pdbx_seq_one_letter_code
_entity_poly.pdbx_strand_id
1 'polypeptide(L)'
;MGCCSCLSKFVINVITWIFQVLKVATAIAIIIIVFYHLQNVNVVVNGFSTNVTFQCLLGPDYNGDTLCSYAYAVCGLSLLLNLLVSITLCFTCDLCGLGNVLELAFSGVGMLWWLAASIVFTKQANDANNNPLYSLNSNWRNSVTVLSWVTFGLFTFVFVVFFFKVMSSVCECCSCCDNDDEKKDFDKP
;
A
#
# COMPACT_ATOMS: atom_id res chain seq x y z
N MET A 1 15.17 -26.79 22.22
CA MET A 1 14.85 -25.37 21.88
C MET A 1 13.99 -25.26 20.60
N GLY A 2 13.02 -26.17 20.36
CA GLY A 2 12.29 -26.25 19.07
C GLY A 2 10.87 -25.64 19.03
N CYS A 3 10.18 -25.48 20.17
CA CYS A 3 8.79 -24.97 20.15
C CYS A 3 8.68 -23.44 20.01
N CYS A 4 9.68 -22.67 20.47
CA CYS A 4 9.61 -21.20 20.40
C CYS A 4 9.68 -20.67 18.96
N SER A 5 10.42 -21.35 18.08
CA SER A 5 10.61 -20.91 16.68
C SER A 5 9.37 -21.15 15.81
N CYS A 6 8.56 -22.18 16.08
CA CYS A 6 7.29 -22.39 15.36
C CYS A 6 6.22 -21.39 15.77
N LEU A 7 6.09 -21.08 17.07
CA LEU A 7 5.10 -20.11 17.54
C LEU A 7 5.42 -18.70 17.00
N SER A 8 6.69 -18.31 17.01
CA SER A 8 7.14 -17.03 16.45
C SER A 8 6.85 -16.90 14.95
N LYS A 9 7.16 -17.95 14.16
CA LYS A 9 6.85 -17.97 12.71
C LYS A 9 5.34 -17.90 12.43
N PHE A 10 4.53 -18.60 13.22
CA PHE A 10 3.07 -18.54 13.09
C PHE A 10 2.54 -17.14 13.42
N VAL A 11 2.98 -16.53 14.53
CA VAL A 11 2.57 -15.18 14.94
C VAL A 11 2.95 -14.12 13.89
N ILE A 12 4.17 -14.18 13.34
CA ILE A 12 4.61 -13.23 12.30
C ILE A 12 3.77 -13.39 11.03
N ASN A 13 3.42 -14.62 10.64
CA ASN A 13 2.58 -14.85 9.47
C ASN A 13 1.13 -14.35 9.68
N VAL A 14 0.57 -14.54 10.88
CA VAL A 14 -0.76 -14.00 11.23
C VAL A 14 -0.74 -12.47 11.23
N ILE A 15 0.27 -11.85 11.84
CA ILE A 15 0.42 -10.39 11.88
C ILE A 15 0.54 -9.85 10.45
N THR A 16 1.44 -10.38 9.63
CA THR A 16 1.60 -9.92 8.25
C THR A 16 0.30 -10.04 7.44
N TRP A 17 -0.46 -11.12 7.62
CA TRP A 17 -1.78 -11.26 7.00
C TRP A 17 -2.77 -10.16 7.42
N ILE A 18 -2.85 -9.86 8.72
CA ILE A 18 -3.71 -8.77 9.23
C ILE A 18 -3.32 -7.43 8.62
N PHE A 19 -2.02 -7.13 8.52
CA PHE A 19 -1.53 -5.89 7.91
C PHE A 19 -1.85 -5.81 6.41
N GLN A 20 -1.81 -6.92 5.66
CA GLN A 20 -2.21 -6.93 4.25
C GLN A 20 -3.71 -6.63 4.09
N VAL A 21 -4.57 -7.23 4.91
CA VAL A 21 -6.01 -6.93 4.91
C VAL A 21 -6.27 -5.45 5.25
N LEU A 22 -5.53 -4.91 6.23
CA LEU A 22 -5.70 -3.52 6.65
C LEU A 22 -5.29 -2.51 5.56
N LYS A 23 -4.28 -2.81 4.73
CA LYS A 23 -3.93 -1.99 3.56
C LYS A 23 -5.08 -1.91 2.56
N VAL A 24 -5.72 -3.04 2.26
CA VAL A 24 -6.87 -3.09 1.36
C VAL A 24 -8.05 -2.33 1.96
N ALA A 25 -8.33 -2.51 3.25
CA ALA A 25 -9.40 -1.82 3.94
C ALA A 25 -9.21 -0.29 3.96
N THR A 26 -7.98 0.19 4.19
CA THR A 26 -7.68 1.63 4.17
C THR A 26 -7.83 2.23 2.77
N ALA A 27 -7.41 1.54 1.70
CA ALA A 27 -7.62 2.00 0.33
C ALA A 27 -9.11 2.10 -0.02
N ILE A 28 -9.92 1.12 0.38
CA ILE A 28 -11.38 1.14 0.19
C ILE A 28 -12.02 2.29 1.00
N ALA A 29 -11.58 2.50 2.24
CA ALA A 29 -12.09 3.58 3.08
C ALA A 29 -11.83 4.96 2.45
N ILE A 30 -10.64 5.19 1.90
CA ILE A 30 -10.32 6.44 1.20
C ILE A 30 -11.25 6.64 -0.02
N ILE A 31 -11.46 5.59 -0.83
CA ILE A 31 -12.38 5.63 -1.98
C ILE A 31 -13.80 6.05 -1.56
N ILE A 32 -14.32 5.44 -0.48
CA ILE A 32 -15.67 5.72 0.04
C ILE A 32 -15.75 7.16 0.55
N ILE A 33 -14.77 7.62 1.33
CA ILE A 33 -14.76 8.98 1.89
C ILE A 33 -14.69 10.02 0.76
N VAL A 34 -13.85 9.79 -0.26
CA VAL A 34 -13.74 10.67 -1.42
C VAL A 34 -15.07 10.75 -2.17
N PHE A 35 -15.73 9.61 -2.40
CA PHE A 35 -17.00 9.54 -3.12
C PHE A 35 -18.15 10.22 -2.37
N TYR A 36 -18.37 9.88 -1.10
CA TYR A 36 -19.56 10.34 -0.37
C TYR A 36 -19.42 11.72 0.26
N HIS A 37 -18.21 12.11 0.68
CA HIS A 37 -18.02 13.32 1.48
C HIS A 37 -17.26 14.44 0.75
N LEU A 38 -16.56 14.13 -0.34
CA LEU A 38 -15.67 15.09 -1.02
C LEU A 38 -16.02 15.32 -2.48
N GLN A 39 -16.95 14.56 -3.07
CA GLN A 39 -17.58 14.91 -4.34
C GLN A 39 -18.81 15.77 -4.09
N ASN A 40 -18.78 17.01 -4.55
CA ASN A 40 -19.97 17.85 -4.63
C ASN A 40 -20.37 17.99 -6.10
N VAL A 41 -21.59 17.57 -6.42
CA VAL A 41 -22.15 17.68 -7.76
C VAL A 41 -22.91 18.99 -7.84
N ASN A 42 -22.29 20.00 -8.44
CA ASN A 42 -22.99 21.26 -8.69
C ASN A 42 -23.61 21.19 -10.09
N VAL A 43 -24.95 21.10 -10.13
CA VAL A 43 -25.71 21.10 -11.38
C VAL A 43 -26.18 22.53 -11.64
N VAL A 44 -25.46 23.22 -12.52
CA VAL A 44 -25.88 24.55 -12.98
C VAL A 44 -26.77 24.37 -14.20
N VAL A 45 -28.08 24.56 -14.01
CA VAL A 45 -29.05 24.49 -15.11
C VAL A 45 -29.20 25.90 -15.70
N ASN A 46 -28.54 26.16 -16.83
CA ASN A 46 -28.71 27.39 -17.60
C ASN A 46 -29.52 27.08 -18.87
N GLY A 47 -30.85 27.18 -18.77
CA GLY A 47 -31.76 26.92 -19.89
C GLY A 47 -31.73 25.45 -20.36
N PHE A 48 -31.44 25.21 -21.65
CA PHE A 48 -31.37 23.86 -22.26
C PHE A 48 -30.01 23.16 -22.11
N SER A 49 -29.00 23.83 -21.54
CA SER A 49 -27.67 23.26 -21.32
C SER A 49 -27.49 22.93 -19.84
N THR A 50 -27.54 21.65 -19.51
CA THR A 50 -27.15 21.14 -18.19
C THR A 50 -25.64 20.98 -18.16
N ASN A 51 -24.94 21.90 -17.47
CA ASN A 51 -23.51 21.72 -17.21
C ASN A 51 -23.36 21.07 -15.82
N VAL A 52 -22.91 19.82 -15.79
CA VAL A 52 -22.66 19.07 -14.56
C VAL A 52 -21.18 19.23 -14.25
N THR A 53 -20.87 20.08 -13.28
CA THR A 53 -19.48 20.24 -12.80
C THR A 53 -19.30 19.42 -11.54
N PHE A 54 -18.40 18.44 -11.59
CA PHE A 54 -17.93 17.72 -10.42
C PHE A 54 -16.87 18.58 -9.73
N GLN A 55 -17.10 18.93 -8.47
CA GLN A 55 -16.13 19.67 -7.68
C GLN A 55 -15.57 18.73 -6.60
N CYS A 56 -14.27 18.46 -6.70
CA CYS A 56 -13.53 17.76 -5.67
C CYS A 56 -13.17 18.73 -4.54
N LEU A 57 -13.74 18.52 -3.35
CA LEU A 57 -13.45 19.34 -2.17
C LEU A 57 -12.14 18.96 -1.48
N LEU A 58 -11.26 18.16 -2.10
CA LEU A 58 -10.02 17.70 -1.47
C LEU A 58 -8.90 18.76 -1.46
N GLY A 59 -8.92 19.77 -2.35
CA GLY A 59 -7.93 20.84 -2.43
C GLY A 59 -8.45 22.10 -3.15
N PRO A 60 -7.73 23.24 -3.06
CA PRO A 60 -8.26 24.55 -3.47
C PRO A 60 -8.10 24.94 -4.95
N ASP A 61 -7.32 24.23 -5.78
CA ASP A 61 -6.91 24.77 -7.09
C ASP A 61 -7.40 24.04 -8.37
N TYR A 62 -8.00 24.91 -9.22
CA TYR A 62 -8.22 25.00 -10.67
C TYR A 62 -8.48 23.73 -11.49
N ASN A 63 -9.73 23.60 -11.95
CA ASN A 63 -10.31 22.47 -12.72
C ASN A 63 -10.65 21.22 -11.90
N GLY A 64 -11.28 21.40 -10.72
CA GLY A 64 -12.30 20.56 -10.06
C GLY A 64 -12.18 19.03 -9.99
N ASP A 65 -11.72 18.36 -11.04
CA ASP A 65 -11.69 16.90 -11.23
C ASP A 65 -10.34 16.24 -10.94
N THR A 66 -9.23 17.00 -10.95
CA THR A 66 -7.89 16.39 -11.00
C THR A 66 -7.46 15.70 -9.70
N LEU A 67 -7.80 16.25 -8.53
CA LEU A 67 -7.36 15.74 -7.22
C LEU A 67 -8.12 14.49 -6.75
N CYS A 68 -9.43 14.44 -6.98
CA CYS A 68 -10.22 13.25 -6.66
C CYS A 68 -9.87 12.13 -7.64
N SER A 69 -9.72 12.44 -8.93
CA SER A 69 -9.24 11.47 -9.92
C SER A 69 -7.85 10.93 -9.56
N TYR A 70 -6.96 11.78 -9.03
CA TYR A 70 -5.66 11.35 -8.52
C TYR A 70 -5.80 10.39 -7.33
N ALA A 71 -6.67 10.68 -6.36
CA ALA A 71 -6.92 9.78 -5.22
C ALA A 71 -7.47 8.42 -5.68
N TYR A 72 -8.42 8.39 -6.62
CA TYR A 72 -8.92 7.16 -7.21
C TYR A 72 -7.83 6.38 -7.94
N ALA A 73 -6.96 7.06 -8.69
CA ALA A 73 -5.84 6.41 -9.39
C ALA A 73 -4.85 5.79 -8.40
N VAL A 74 -4.48 6.51 -7.33
CA VAL A 74 -3.56 6.02 -6.29
C VAL A 74 -4.14 4.79 -5.58
N CYS A 75 -5.40 4.85 -5.15
CA CYS A 75 -6.07 3.73 -4.49
C CYS A 75 -6.28 2.54 -5.44
N GLY A 76 -6.78 2.80 -6.66
CA GLY A 76 -7.06 1.78 -7.66
C GLY A 76 -5.81 1.04 -8.11
N LEU A 77 -4.71 1.75 -8.38
CA LEU A 77 -3.44 1.14 -8.73
C LEU A 77 -2.90 0.28 -7.58
N SER A 78 -3.03 0.74 -6.33
CA SER A 78 -2.61 -0.04 -5.16
C SER A 78 -3.41 -1.35 -5.01
N LEU A 79 -4.72 -1.31 -5.23
CA LEU A 79 -5.57 -2.50 -5.21
C LEU A 79 -5.21 -3.47 -6.34
N LEU A 80 -4.96 -2.95 -7.54
CA LEU A 80 -4.60 -3.75 -8.70
C LEU A 80 -3.24 -4.43 -8.51
N LEU A 81 -2.24 -3.71 -8.00
CA LEU A 81 -0.92 -4.28 -7.71
C LEU A 81 -1.01 -5.37 -6.64
N ASN A 82 -1.78 -5.17 -5.57
CA ASN A 82 -2.01 -6.21 -4.56
C ASN A 82 -2.65 -7.48 -5.16
N LEU A 83 -3.60 -7.30 -6.08
CA LEU A 83 -4.24 -8.43 -6.77
C LEU A 83 -3.25 -9.17 -7.69
N LEU A 84 -2.43 -8.45 -8.45
CA LEU A 84 -1.38 -9.05 -9.29
C LEU A 84 -0.36 -9.83 -8.46
N VAL A 85 0.05 -9.31 -7.31
CA VAL A 85 0.95 -10.01 -6.38
C VAL A 85 0.30 -11.30 -5.89
N SER A 86 -0.96 -11.23 -5.45
CA SER A 86 -1.69 -12.41 -4.98
C SER A 86 -1.81 -13.50 -6.05
N ILE A 87 -2.10 -13.11 -7.29
CA ILE A 87 -2.15 -14.02 -8.44
C ILE A 87 -0.77 -14.63 -8.72
N THR A 88 0.28 -13.80 -8.72
CA THR A 88 1.65 -14.25 -8.99
C THR A 88 2.10 -15.26 -7.94
N LEU A 89 1.87 -14.97 -6.65
CA LEU A 89 2.16 -15.88 -5.54
C LEU A 89 1.44 -17.22 -5.69
N CYS A 90 0.19 -17.21 -6.17
CA CYS A 90 -0.59 -18.42 -6.41
C CYS A 90 0.00 -19.27 -7.55
N PHE A 91 0.51 -18.64 -8.63
CA PHE A 91 1.09 -19.36 -9.77
C PHE A 91 2.53 -19.81 -9.53
N THR A 92 3.33 -19.09 -8.72
CA THR A 92 4.75 -19.41 -8.53
C THR A 92 5.04 -20.55 -7.54
N CYS A 93 4.02 -21.11 -6.88
CA CYS A 93 4.12 -22.29 -5.98
C CYS A 93 5.42 -22.32 -5.13
N ASP A 94 5.76 -21.19 -4.52
CA ASP A 94 6.89 -21.03 -3.58
C ASP A 94 8.25 -21.61 -4.04
N LEU A 95 8.53 -21.66 -5.36
CA LEU A 95 9.86 -22.09 -5.82
C LEU A 95 10.93 -21.10 -5.32
N CYS A 96 11.78 -21.59 -4.40
CA CYS A 96 13.02 -20.96 -3.93
C CYS A 96 12.91 -19.58 -3.25
N GLY A 97 11.86 -19.31 -2.46
CA GLY A 97 11.82 -18.08 -1.64
C GLY A 97 11.69 -16.77 -2.43
N LEU A 98 11.47 -16.88 -3.75
CA LEU A 98 11.21 -15.76 -4.66
C LEU A 98 10.00 -14.94 -4.20
N GLY A 99 9.02 -15.58 -3.55
CA GLY A 99 7.84 -14.92 -2.99
C GLY A 99 8.20 -13.82 -1.98
N ASN A 100 9.20 -14.05 -1.12
CA ASN A 100 9.63 -13.05 -0.12
C ASN A 100 10.31 -11.84 -0.77
N VAL A 101 11.11 -12.07 -1.81
CA VAL A 101 11.79 -11.00 -2.56
C VAL A 101 10.78 -10.17 -3.35
N LEU A 102 9.78 -10.83 -3.94
CA LEU A 102 8.71 -10.16 -4.67
C LEU A 102 7.88 -9.28 -3.71
N GLU A 103 7.43 -9.82 -2.58
CA GLU A 103 6.73 -9.06 -1.54
C GLU A 103 7.55 -7.88 -1.00
N LEU A 104 8.88 -8.05 -0.86
CA LEU A 104 9.79 -6.96 -0.51
C LEU A 104 9.81 -5.86 -1.57
N ALA A 105 9.93 -6.21 -2.85
CA ALA A 105 9.96 -5.24 -3.94
C ALA A 105 8.64 -4.48 -4.04
N PHE A 106 7.50 -5.18 -3.99
CA PHE A 106 6.19 -4.55 -4.04
C PHE A 106 5.89 -3.68 -2.83
N SER A 107 6.27 -4.12 -1.62
CA SER A 107 6.11 -3.29 -0.43
C SER A 107 7.00 -2.04 -0.47
N GLY A 108 8.19 -2.11 -1.07
CA GLY A 108 9.06 -0.96 -1.28
C GLY A 108 8.48 0.05 -2.29
N VAL A 109 8.00 -0.43 -3.44
CA VAL A 109 7.32 0.43 -4.44
C VAL A 109 6.05 1.04 -3.84
N GLY A 110 5.25 0.25 -3.14
CA GLY A 110 4.05 0.72 -2.45
C GLY A 110 4.38 1.76 -1.37
N MET A 111 5.46 1.58 -0.61
CA MET A 111 5.93 2.55 0.38
C MET A 111 6.27 3.89 -0.28
N LEU A 112 7.08 3.88 -1.35
CA LEU A 112 7.45 5.11 -2.07
C LEU A 112 6.22 5.79 -2.70
N TRP A 113 5.31 5.00 -3.26
CA TRP A 113 4.07 5.49 -3.86
C TRP A 113 3.16 6.18 -2.84
N TRP A 114 2.92 5.54 -1.69
CA TRP A 114 2.08 6.10 -0.63
C TRP A 114 2.75 7.25 0.13
N LEU A 115 4.08 7.31 0.18
CA LEU A 115 4.82 8.47 0.66
C LEU A 115 4.51 9.70 -0.21
N ALA A 116 4.68 9.57 -1.53
CA ALA A 116 4.39 10.65 -2.47
C ALA A 116 2.92 11.11 -2.38
N ALA A 117 1.98 10.16 -2.32
CA ALA A 117 0.56 10.46 -2.16
C ALA A 117 0.26 11.22 -0.85
N SER A 118 0.84 10.79 0.27
CA SER A 118 0.62 11.42 1.59
C SER A 118 1.12 12.86 1.64
N ILE A 119 2.26 13.14 1.02
CA ILE A 119 2.80 14.51 0.92
C ILE A 119 1.84 15.40 0.12
N VAL A 120 1.35 14.90 -1.03
CA VAL A 120 0.41 15.64 -1.88
C VAL A 120 -0.89 15.92 -1.13
N PHE A 121 -1.49 14.92 -0.48
CA PHE A 121 -2.73 15.12 0.29
C PHE A 121 -2.54 16.08 1.47
N THR A 122 -1.41 15.99 2.18
CA THR A 122 -1.11 16.89 3.29
C THR A 122 -1.02 18.35 2.82
N LYS A 123 -0.29 18.59 1.72
CA LYS A 123 -0.15 19.94 1.16
C LYS A 123 -1.50 20.51 0.75
N GLN A 124 -2.29 19.72 0.03
CA GLN A 124 -3.60 20.14 -0.48
C GLN A 124 -4.62 20.36 0.64
N ALA A 125 -4.60 19.53 1.68
CA ALA A 125 -5.44 19.70 2.86
C ALA A 125 -5.08 21.00 3.61
N ASN A 126 -3.78 21.30 3.78
CA ASN A 126 -3.33 22.53 4.42
C ASN A 126 -3.70 23.77 3.60
N ASP A 127 -3.47 23.73 2.28
CA ASP A 127 -3.83 24.84 1.39
C ASP A 127 -5.35 25.07 1.39
N ALA A 128 -6.17 24.01 1.43
CA ALA A 128 -7.63 24.13 1.55
C ALA A 128 -8.09 24.67 2.92
N ASN A 129 -7.44 24.26 4.01
CA ASN A 129 -7.81 24.68 5.37
C ASN A 129 -7.45 26.13 5.67
N ASN A 130 -6.40 26.66 5.03
CA ASN A 130 -6.01 28.06 5.15
C ASN A 130 -6.93 29.02 4.38
N ASN A 131 -7.82 28.49 3.52
CA ASN A 131 -8.78 29.27 2.76
C ASN A 131 -10.17 29.24 3.43
N PRO A 132 -10.72 30.39 3.87
CA PRO A 132 -11.98 30.43 4.62
C PRO A 132 -13.19 29.93 3.82
N LEU A 133 -13.17 30.08 2.49
CA LEU A 133 -14.20 29.60 1.56
C LEU A 133 -14.37 28.07 1.56
N TYR A 134 -13.32 27.34 1.91
CA TYR A 134 -13.31 25.89 1.88
C TYR A 134 -13.36 25.27 3.27
N SER A 135 -13.49 26.03 4.36
CA SER A 135 -13.44 25.52 5.74
C SER A 135 -14.53 24.49 6.11
N LEU A 136 -15.63 24.41 5.35
CA LEU A 136 -16.84 23.65 5.69
C LEU A 136 -16.64 22.11 5.79
N ASN A 137 -15.53 21.56 5.24
CA ASN A 137 -15.22 20.13 5.27
C ASN A 137 -13.76 19.83 5.70
N SER A 138 -13.21 20.61 6.63
CA SER A 138 -11.83 20.43 7.13
C SER A 138 -11.61 19.06 7.78
N ASN A 139 -12.61 18.54 8.51
CA ASN A 139 -12.53 17.26 9.22
C ASN A 139 -12.31 16.07 8.25
N TRP A 140 -13.09 15.99 7.17
CA TRP A 140 -13.00 14.88 6.21
C TRP A 140 -11.68 14.88 5.41
N ARG A 141 -11.17 16.06 5.06
CA ARG A 141 -9.83 16.20 4.43
C ARG A 141 -8.71 15.74 5.34
N ASN A 142 -8.80 16.10 6.62
CA ASN A 142 -7.84 15.65 7.60
C ASN A 142 -7.90 14.13 7.79
N SER A 143 -9.10 13.52 7.79
CA SER A 143 -9.26 12.06 7.83
C SER A 143 -8.56 11.36 6.65
N VAL A 144 -8.73 11.86 5.41
CA VAL A 144 -8.04 11.28 4.23
C VAL A 144 -6.52 11.40 4.36
N THR A 145 -6.03 12.53 4.87
CA THR A 145 -4.60 12.76 5.10
C THR A 145 -4.04 11.82 6.15
N VAL A 146 -4.75 11.64 7.27
CA VAL A 146 -4.35 10.69 8.32
C VAL A 146 -4.36 9.26 7.78
N LEU A 147 -5.40 8.88 7.04
CA LEU A 147 -5.49 7.55 6.43
C LEU A 147 -4.36 7.29 5.45
N SER A 148 -3.94 8.27 4.63
CA SER A 148 -2.82 8.08 3.71
C SER A 148 -1.49 7.86 4.45
N TRP A 149 -1.24 8.60 5.54
CA TRP A 149 -0.07 8.40 6.40
C TRP A 149 -0.09 7.04 7.10
N VAL A 150 -1.26 6.59 7.56
CA VAL A 150 -1.43 5.25 8.11
C VAL A 150 -1.11 4.20 7.05
N THR A 151 -1.60 4.33 5.81
CA THR A 151 -1.29 3.41 4.72
C THR A 151 0.20 3.38 4.40
N PHE A 152 0.87 4.53 4.37
CA PHE A 152 2.33 4.60 4.26
C PHE A 152 3.04 3.82 5.39
N GLY A 153 2.60 4.01 6.64
CA GLY A 153 3.11 3.26 7.78
C GLY A 153 2.92 1.75 7.65
N LEU A 154 1.77 1.31 7.15
CA LEU A 154 1.48 -0.12 6.90
C LEU A 154 2.40 -0.71 5.82
N PHE A 155 2.65 0.02 4.72
CA PHE A 155 3.60 -0.44 3.69
C PHE A 155 5.03 -0.49 4.23
N THR A 156 5.45 0.50 5.01
CA THR A 156 6.77 0.55 5.65
C THR A 156 6.97 -0.61 6.63
N PHE A 157 5.99 -0.89 7.48
CA PHE A 157 6.07 -2.00 8.44
C PHE A 157 6.22 -3.35 7.72
N VAL A 158 5.41 -3.58 6.69
CA VAL A 158 5.49 -4.82 5.90
C VAL A 158 6.83 -4.93 5.17
N PHE A 159 7.32 -3.83 4.60
CA PHE A 159 8.65 -3.77 3.99
C PHE A 159 9.75 -4.19 4.96
N VAL A 160 9.74 -3.64 6.17
CA VAL A 160 10.74 -3.97 7.22
C VAL A 160 10.68 -5.45 7.59
N VAL A 161 9.48 -6.02 7.76
CA VAL A 161 9.33 -7.45 8.10
C VAL A 161 9.86 -8.36 6.99
N PHE A 162 9.52 -8.09 5.73
CA PHE A 162 10.05 -8.87 4.60
C PHE A 162 11.54 -8.64 4.38
N PHE A 163 12.04 -7.44 4.65
CA PHE A 163 13.47 -7.13 4.56
C PHE A 163 14.26 -8.00 5.53
N PHE A 164 13.82 -8.09 6.78
CA PHE A 164 14.45 -8.99 7.75
C PHE A 164 14.35 -10.46 7.34
N LYS A 165 13.20 -10.92 6.80
CA LYS A 165 13.06 -12.29 6.31
C LYS A 165 14.05 -12.61 5.18
N VAL A 166 14.17 -11.73 4.19
CA VAL A 166 15.12 -11.91 3.06
C VAL A 166 16.56 -11.91 3.58
N MET A 167 16.92 -10.97 4.46
CA MET A 167 18.26 -10.92 5.07
C MET A 167 18.59 -12.20 5.85
N SER A 168 17.64 -12.74 6.62
CA SER A 168 17.84 -14.01 7.34
C SER A 168 17.98 -15.21 6.40
N SER A 169 17.20 -15.28 5.31
CA SER A 169 17.28 -16.37 4.33
C SER A 169 18.59 -16.37 3.53
N VAL A 170 19.14 -15.19 3.21
CA VAL A 170 20.46 -15.08 2.55
C VAL A 170 21.58 -15.62 3.45
N CYS A 171 21.49 -15.39 4.76
CA CYS A 171 22.44 -15.95 5.73
C CYS A 171 22.34 -17.47 5.87
N GLU A 172 21.13 -18.06 5.81
CA GLU A 172 20.94 -19.52 5.89
C GLU A 172 21.36 -20.23 4.60
N CYS A 173 21.12 -19.66 3.41
CA CYS A 173 21.57 -20.25 2.14
C CYS A 173 23.10 -20.24 1.97
N CYS A 174 23.82 -19.29 2.58
CA CYS A 174 25.30 -19.32 2.56
C CYS A 174 25.88 -20.46 3.41
N SER A 175 25.14 -20.99 4.39
CA SER A 175 25.60 -22.09 5.25
C SER A 175 25.40 -23.47 4.60
N CYS A 176 24.50 -23.59 3.61
CA CYS A 176 24.20 -24.87 2.95
C CYS A 176 25.01 -25.12 1.67
N CYS A 177 25.78 -24.17 1.17
CA CYS A 177 26.64 -24.36 -0.02
C CYS A 177 28.11 -24.68 0.33
N ASP A 178 28.45 -24.86 1.62
CA ASP A 178 29.84 -25.05 2.09
C ASP A 178 30.06 -26.45 2.72
N ASN A 179 29.42 -27.50 2.19
CA ASN A 179 29.54 -28.86 2.76
C ASN A 179 29.37 -30.03 1.77
N ASP A 180 29.70 -29.86 0.47
CA ASP A 180 29.58 -30.96 -0.51
C ASP A 180 30.90 -31.42 -1.19
N ASP A 181 32.07 -31.01 -0.69
CA ASP A 181 33.35 -31.39 -1.32
C ASP A 181 34.14 -32.52 -0.62
N GLU A 182 33.68 -33.13 0.48
CA GLU A 182 34.52 -34.08 1.27
C GLU A 182 34.03 -35.55 1.35
N LYS A 183 33.21 -36.04 0.41
CA LYS A 183 32.85 -37.48 0.35
C LYS A 183 32.86 -38.08 -1.05
N LYS A 184 34.02 -38.09 -1.71
CA LYS A 184 34.28 -38.99 -2.84
C LYS A 184 35.74 -39.44 -2.84
N ASP A 185 36.17 -40.31 -1.91
CA ASP A 185 37.41 -41.08 -2.08
C ASP A 185 37.58 -42.24 -1.09
N PHE A 186 36.50 -42.92 -0.70
CA PHE A 186 36.62 -44.26 -0.12
C PHE A 186 35.60 -45.22 -0.74
N ASP A 187 36.13 -46.35 -1.17
CA ASP A 187 35.48 -47.51 -1.76
C ASP A 187 35.04 -47.42 -3.23
N LYS A 188 35.98 -47.78 -4.11
CA LYS A 188 35.70 -48.86 -5.05
C LYS A 188 36.78 -49.96 -4.98
N PRO A 189 36.36 -51.23 -5.06
CA PRO A 189 37.18 -52.42 -4.80
C PRO A 189 38.23 -52.70 -5.88
#